data_AF-A0A9D7FPZ6-F1
#
_entry.id   AF-A0A9D7FPZ6-F1
#
_cell.length_a   1.000
_cell.length_b   1.000
_cell.length_c   1.000
_cell.angle_alpha   90.00
_cell.angle_beta   90.00
_cell.angle_gamma   90.00
#
_symmetry.space_group_name_H-M   'P 1'
#
loop_
_entity.id
_entity.type
_entity.pdbx_description
1 polymer ?
#
loop_
_entity_poly.entity_id
_entity_poly.type
_entity_poly.pdbx_seq_one_letter_code
_entity_poly.pdbx_strand_id
1 'polypeptide(L)' 'MANEIIRKSNLTAIMVTHSMRDVMEYGDRLIMLKTGKLTENCQDQTTKKVQLNDLYDWFKE' A
#
# COMPACT_ATOMS: atom_id res chain seq x y z
N MET A 1 10.07 -5.02 13.19
CA MET A 1 9.48 -6.06 14.07
C MET A 1 8.17 -6.65 13.54
N ALA A 2 7.10 -5.88 13.34
CA ALA A 2 5.81 -6.45 12.88
C ALA A 2 5.91 -7.19 11.53
N ASN A 3 6.51 -6.55 10.51
CA ASN A 3 6.72 -7.15 9.19
C ASN A 3 7.52 -8.47 9.26
N GLU A 4 8.51 -8.55 10.15
CA GLU A 4 9.29 -9.78 10.32
C GLU A 4 8.47 -10.94 10.89
N ILE A 5 7.62 -10.67 11.88
CA ILE A 5 6.72 -11.68 12.47
C ILE A 5 5.72 -12.16 11.41
N ILE A 6 5.13 -11.22 10.66
CA ILE A 6 4.18 -11.52 9.58
C ILE A 6 4.83 -12.46 8.55
N ARG A 7 6.06 -12.16 8.12
CA ARG A 7 6.80 -12.98 7.15
C ARG A 7 7.22 -14.35 7.71
N LYS A 8 7.72 -14.40 8.95
CA LYS A 8 8.15 -15.65 9.59
C LYS A 8 6.99 -16.60 9.89
N SER A 9 5.82 -16.05 10.21
CA SER A 9 4.63 -16.83 10.57
C SER A 9 3.65 -16.99 9.40
N ASN A 10 4.00 -16.52 8.19
CA ASN A 10 3.17 -16.57 6.99
C ASN A 10 1.74 -16.04 7.21
N LEU A 11 1.65 -14.88 7.85
CA LEU A 11 0.37 -14.24 8.17
C LEU A 11 -0.02 -13.23 7.08
N THR A 12 -1.33 -13.06 6.89
CA THR A 12 -1.85 -11.91 6.14
C THR A 12 -2.07 -10.75 7.10
N ALA A 13 -1.50 -9.59 6.78
CA ALA A 13 -1.67 -8.38 7.55
C ALA A 13 -2.28 -7.26 6.69
N ILE A 14 -3.06 -6.40 7.32
CA ILE A 14 -3.61 -5.18 6.72
C ILE A 14 -3.03 -4.00 7.48
N MET A 15 -2.44 -3.06 6.76
CA MET A 15 -1.92 -1.81 7.30
C MET A 15 -2.74 -0.64 6.74
N VAL A 16 -3.19 0.24 7.61
CA VAL A 16 -3.85 1.50 7.23
C VAL A 16 -2.91 2.64 7.60
N THR A 17 -2.53 3.44 6.62
CA THR A 17 -1.53 4.49 6.78
C THR A 17 -1.86 5.68 5.87
N HIS A 18 -1.46 6.87 6.32
CA HIS A 18 -1.43 8.08 5.48
C HIS A 18 -0.05 8.29 4.84
N SER A 19 0.95 7.46 5.18
CA SER A 19 2.29 7.53 4.62
C SER A 19 2.39 6.67 3.37
N MET A 20 2.60 7.31 2.22
CA MET A 20 2.86 6.63 0.95
C MET A 20 4.18 5.84 0.99
N ARG A 21 5.14 6.24 1.83
CA ARG A 21 6.42 5.53 1.99
C ARG A 21 6.19 4.12 2.53
N ASP A 22 5.30 3.98 3.51
CA ASP A 22 5.02 2.68 4.14
C ASP A 22 4.39 1.71 3.14
N VAL A 23 3.55 2.22 2.23
CA VAL A 23 2.96 1.45 1.13
C VAL A 23 4.05 0.89 0.21
N MET A 24 5.03 1.70 -0.15
CA MET A 24 6.14 1.29 -1.02
C MET A 24 7.11 0.33 -0.32
N GLU A 25 7.30 0.50 0.98
CA GLU A 25 8.28 -0.27 1.74
C GLU A 25 7.75 -1.63 2.22
N TYR A 26 6.46 -1.71 2.57
CA TYR A 26 5.85 -2.89 3.18
C TYR A 26 4.66 -3.47 2.42
N GLY A 27 4.10 -2.75 1.44
CA GLY A 27 2.86 -3.11 0.77
C GLY A 27 3.05 -4.02 -0.43
N ASP A 28 2.53 -5.24 -0.34
CA ASP A 28 2.39 -6.16 -1.48
C ASP A 28 1.15 -5.79 -2.34
N ARG A 29 0.12 -5.19 -1.71
CA ARG A 29 -1.09 -4.68 -2.37
C ARG A 29 -1.47 -3.31 -1.81
N LEU A 30 -1.83 -2.37 -2.69
CA LEU A 30 -2.39 -1.07 -2.33
C LEU A 30 -3.87 -1.07 -2.63
N ILE A 31 -4.68 -0.67 -1.65
CA ILE A 31 -6.09 -0.34 -1.83
C ILE A 31 -6.27 1.10 -1.34
N MET A 32 -6.67 2.00 -2.23
CA MET A 32 -6.96 3.37 -1.87
C MET A 32 -8.47 3.55 -1.67
N LEU A 33 -8.82 4.13 -0.53
CA LEU A 33 -10.18 4.51 -0.19
C LEU A 33 -10.26 6.03 -0.10
N LYS A 34 -11.19 6.62 -0.85
CA LYS A 34 -11.47 8.07 -0.85
C LYS A 34 -12.97 8.29 -0.78
N THR A 35 -13.42 9.09 0.18
CA THR A 35 -14.84 9.44 0.37
C THR A 35 -15.76 8.20 0.40
N GLY A 36 -15.33 7.14 1.09
CA GLY A 36 -16.08 5.89 1.23
C GLY A 36 -16.13 5.02 -0.04
N LYS A 37 -15.36 5.35 -1.09
CA LYS A 37 -15.27 4.59 -2.33
C LYS A 37 -13.85 4.06 -2.53
N LEU A 38 -13.74 2.89 -3.16
CA LEU A 38 -12.48 2.32 -3.61
C LEU A 38 -12.08 3.00 -4.92
N THR A 39 -10.97 3.74 -4.91
CA THR A 39 -10.48 4.49 -6.08
C THR A 39 -9.38 3.74 -6.81
N GLU A 40 -8.46 3.13 -6.07
CA GLU A 40 -7.32 2.40 -6.66
C GLU A 40 -7.13 1.04 -5.99
N ASN A 41 -6.70 0.05 -6.78
CA ASN A 41 -6.36 -1.28 -6.31
C ASN A 41 -5.20 -1.85 -7.12
N CYS A 42 -3.99 -1.80 -6.58
CA CYS A 42 -2.77 -2.29 -7.22
C CYS A 42 -2.26 -3.55 -6.51
N GLN A 43 -1.91 -4.59 -7.28
CA GLN A 43 -1.35 -5.85 -6.78
C GLN A 43 0.14 -5.99 -7.13
N ASP A 44 0.85 -6.77 -6.31
CA ASP A 44 2.27 -7.17 -6.28
C ASP A 44 3.24 -6.76 -7.41
N GLN A 45 2.89 -6.97 -8.67
CA GLN A 45 3.80 -6.68 -9.79
C GLN A 45 3.76 -5.21 -10.23
N THR A 46 2.71 -4.50 -9.83
CA THR A 46 2.46 -3.10 -10.17
C THR A 46 2.83 -2.19 -9.01
N THR A 47 2.61 -2.60 -7.75
CA THR A 47 2.96 -1.83 -6.53
C THR A 47 4.44 -1.47 -6.45
N LYS A 48 5.35 -2.32 -6.92
CA LYS A 48 6.79 -2.00 -7.02
C LYS A 48 7.14 -1.04 -8.17
N LYS A 49 6.25 -0.88 -9.14
CA LYS A 49 6.41 0.01 -10.31
C LYS A 49 5.69 1.34 -10.15
N VAL A 50 4.74 1.45 -9.21
CA VAL A 50 4.11 2.72 -8.86
C VAL A 50 5.21 3.64 -8.36
N GLN A 51 5.49 4.73 -9.07
CA GLN A 51 6.45 5.70 -8.58
C GLN A 51 5.81 6.52 -7.46
N LEU A 52 6.63 7.04 -6.55
CA LEU A 52 6.16 7.88 -5.45
C LEU A 52 5.31 9.05 -5.99
N ASN A 53 5.66 9.59 -7.16
CA ASN A 53 4.94 10.67 -7.83
C ASN A 53 3.51 10.28 -8.22
N ASP A 54 3.30 9.06 -8.74
CA ASP A 54 1.97 8.58 -9.15
C ASP A 54 1.04 8.45 -7.92
N LEU A 55 1.60 8.00 -6.79
CA LEU A 55 0.92 7.97 -5.49
C LEU A 55 0.55 9.38 -5.02
N TYR A 56 1.47 10.34 -5.15
CA TYR A 56 1.19 11.73 -4.79
C TYR A 56 0.04 12.31 -5.60
N ASP A 57 -0.02 12.02 -6.90
CA ASP A 57 -1.09 12.49 -7.78
C ASP A 57 -2.45 11.91 -7.38
N TRP A 58 -2.51 10.61 -7.02
CA TRP A 58 -3.76 9.98 -6.55
C TRP A 58 -4.31 10.59 -5.25
N PHE A 59 -3.43 11.08 -4.38
CA PHE A 59 -3.83 11.74 -3.13
C PHE A 59 -4.10 13.24 -3.29
N LYS A 60 -3.66 13.90 -4.37
CA LYS A 60 -3.67 15.37 -4.50
C LYS A 60 -4.99 16.00 -4.95
N GLU A 61 -6.10 15.26 -4.94
CA GLU A 61 -7.46 15.80 -5.18
C GLU A 61 -8.32 15.81 -3.91
#